data_AF-A0A076MTD2-F1
#
_entry.id   AF-A0A076MTD2-F1
#
_cell.length_a   1.000
_cell.length_b   1.000
_cell.length_c   1.000
_cell.angle_alpha   90.00
_cell.angle_beta   90.00
_cell.angle_gamma   90.00
#
_symmetry.space_group_name_H-M   'P 1'
#
loop_
_entity.id
_entity.type
_entity.pdbx_description
1 polymer ?
#
loop_
_entity_poly.entity_id
_entity_poly.type
_entity_poly.pdbx_seq_one_letter_code
_entity_poly.pdbx_strand_id
1 'polypeptide(L)'
;MTTLRSRLPDPARYIPEVGTIAGATQQAIHNGAVPDTTIHLVQLRAGQLGGSTYQTVRQTAELRKAGETEERITAVASWRNAPYFTDAERVALELTVAVLTPNPSG
;
A
#
# COMPACT_ATOMS: atom_id res chain seq x y z
N MET A 1 4.63 -0.65 -30.43
CA MET A 1 4.50 -0.55 -28.96
C MET A 1 4.01 -1.89 -28.45
N THR A 2 4.77 -2.58 -27.60
CA THR A 2 4.34 -3.86 -27.01
C THR A 2 3.27 -3.59 -25.97
N THR A 3 2.07 -4.16 -26.15
CA THR A 3 0.98 -4.00 -25.19
C THR A 3 1.37 -4.70 -23.87
N LEU A 4 1.55 -3.93 -22.80
CA LEU A 4 1.75 -4.46 -21.44
C LEU A 4 0.48 -5.22 -21.01
N ARG A 5 0.61 -6.50 -20.69
CA ARG A 5 -0.47 -7.36 -20.19
C ARG A 5 0.04 -8.15 -18.98
N SER A 6 -0.84 -8.43 -18.02
CA SER A 6 -0.53 -9.34 -16.91
C SER A 6 -0.05 -10.69 -17.44
N ARG A 7 1.04 -11.21 -16.85
CA ARG A 7 1.58 -12.55 -17.17
C ARG A 7 0.74 -13.67 -16.55
N LEU A 8 -0.06 -13.35 -15.53
CA LEU A 8 -0.97 -14.26 -14.84
C LEU A 8 -2.28 -13.51 -14.53
N PRO A 9 -3.19 -13.37 -15.51
CA PRO A 9 -4.39 -12.54 -15.35
C PRO A 9 -5.43 -13.16 -14.40
N ASP A 10 -5.43 -14.48 -14.28
CA ASP A 10 -6.33 -15.22 -13.38
C ASP A 10 -5.53 -16.26 -12.59
N PRO A 11 -5.00 -15.89 -11.40
CA PRO A 11 -4.28 -16.83 -10.54
C PRO A 11 -5.21 -17.89 -9.92
N ALA A 12 -6.51 -17.62 -9.79
CA ALA A 12 -7.47 -18.54 -9.15
C ALA A 12 -7.67 -19.82 -9.97
N ARG A 13 -7.45 -19.76 -11.28
CA ARG A 13 -7.40 -20.95 -12.15
C ARG A 13 -6.37 -22.00 -11.70
N TYR A 14 -5.26 -21.56 -11.10
CA TYR A 14 -4.16 -22.44 -10.68
C TYR A 14 -4.11 -22.64 -9.17
N ILE A 15 -4.59 -21.65 -8.41
CA ILE A 15 -4.63 -21.66 -6.95
C ILE A 15 -6.05 -21.26 -6.52
N PRO A 16 -7.01 -22.19 -6.53
CA PRO A 16 -8.42 -21.89 -6.21
C PRO A 16 -8.61 -21.23 -4.84
N GLU A 17 -7.72 -21.52 -3.88
CA GLU A 17 -7.75 -21.01 -2.52
C GLU A 17 -7.30 -19.55 -2.40
N VAL A 18 -6.71 -18.96 -3.46
CA VAL A 18 -6.10 -17.62 -3.40
C VAL A 18 -7.10 -16.54 -2.96
N GLY A 19 -8.37 -16.67 -3.36
CA GLY A 19 -9.43 -15.75 -2.96
C GLY A 19 -9.73 -15.82 -1.47
N THR A 20 -9.83 -17.02 -0.91
CA THR A 20 -10.06 -17.24 0.53
C THR A 20 -8.91 -16.71 1.37
N ILE A 21 -7.67 -16.99 0.96
CA ILE A 21 -6.46 -16.52 1.67
C ILE A 21 -6.38 -14.99 1.64
N ALA A 22 -6.59 -14.39 0.45
CA ALA A 22 -6.60 -12.93 0.31
C ALA A 22 -7.71 -12.29 1.14
N GLY A 23 -8.92 -12.84 1.12
CA GLY A 23 -10.06 -12.36 1.91
C GLY A 23 -9.80 -12.39 3.41
N ALA A 24 -9.31 -13.52 3.94
CA ALA A 24 -8.95 -13.65 5.35
C ALA A 24 -7.85 -12.65 5.76
N THR A 25 -6.86 -12.43 4.88
CA THR A 25 -5.78 -11.47 5.11
C THR A 25 -6.33 -10.04 5.16
N GLN A 26 -7.22 -9.67 4.23
CA GLN A 26 -7.85 -8.34 4.24
C GLN A 26 -8.71 -8.13 5.50
N GLN A 27 -9.48 -9.14 5.92
CA GLN A 27 -10.27 -9.06 7.15
C GLN A 27 -9.39 -8.84 8.39
N ALA A 28 -8.25 -9.55 8.48
CA ALA A 28 -7.32 -9.39 9.59
C ALA A 28 -6.67 -7.99 9.62
N ILE A 29 -6.32 -7.45 8.44
CA ILE A 29 -5.74 -6.12 8.31
C ILE A 29 -6.74 -5.03 8.70
N HIS A 30 -7.99 -5.15 8.26
CA HIS A 30 -9.05 -4.16 8.46
C HIS A 30 -9.96 -4.48 9.66
N ASN A 31 -9.40 -5.04 10.73
CA ASN A 31 -10.15 -5.43 11.92
C ASN A 31 -10.45 -4.26 12.90
N GLY A 32 -10.08 -3.04 12.53
CA GLY A 32 -10.27 -1.82 13.33
C GLY A 32 -9.15 -1.50 14.33
N ALA A 33 -8.11 -2.32 14.44
CA ALA A 33 -6.96 -2.04 15.32
C ALA A 33 -6.12 -0.84 14.83
N VAL A 34 -6.13 -0.57 13.52
CA VAL A 34 -5.46 0.56 12.87
C VAL A 34 -6.50 1.27 11.98
N PRO A 35 -6.53 2.61 11.94
CA PRO A 35 -7.40 3.33 11.03
C PRO A 35 -7.17 2.93 9.57
N ASP A 36 -8.24 2.73 8.80
CA ASP A 36 -8.17 2.32 7.40
C ASP A 36 -7.34 3.29 6.55
N THR A 37 -7.49 4.60 6.75
CA THR A 37 -6.64 5.61 6.10
C THR A 37 -5.16 5.31 6.32
N THR A 38 -4.74 5.04 7.57
CA THR A 38 -3.33 4.74 7.88
C THR A 38 -2.87 3.47 7.17
N ILE A 39 -3.72 2.43 7.11
CA ILE A 39 -3.45 1.20 6.34
C ILE A 39 -3.23 1.53 4.86
N HIS A 40 -4.07 2.35 4.25
CA HIS A 40 -3.91 2.72 2.85
C HIS A 40 -2.67 3.59 2.59
N LEU A 41 -2.31 4.49 3.51
CA LEU A 41 -1.07 5.28 3.42
C LEU A 41 0.18 4.39 3.44
N VAL A 42 0.25 3.41 4.35
CA VAL A 42 1.39 2.47 4.39
C VAL A 42 1.42 1.56 3.17
N GLN A 43 0.26 1.08 2.69
CA GLN A 43 0.20 0.25 1.49
C GLN A 43 0.57 1.04 0.22
N LEU A 44 0.22 2.32 0.14
CA LEU A 44 0.68 3.21 -0.93
C LEU A 44 2.20 3.35 -0.87
N ARG A 45 2.77 3.61 0.32
CA ARG A 45 4.23 3.71 0.47
C ARG A 45 4.95 2.42 0.11
N ALA A 46 4.40 1.27 0.53
CA ALA A 46 4.92 -0.04 0.17
C ALA A 46 4.91 -0.28 -1.35
N GLY A 47 3.82 0.11 -2.02
CA GLY A 47 3.69 0.05 -3.48
C GLY A 47 4.76 0.90 -4.20
N GLN A 48 5.03 2.11 -3.69
CA GLN A 48 6.06 2.99 -4.23
C GLN A 48 7.47 2.41 -4.06
N LEU A 49 7.80 1.86 -2.88
CA LEU A 49 9.09 1.22 -2.62
C LEU A 49 9.29 -0.05 -3.45
N GLY A 50 8.24 -0.86 -3.60
CA GLY A 50 8.26 -2.09 -4.38
C GLY A 50 8.13 -1.88 -5.89
N GLY A 51 7.99 -0.64 -6.38
CA GLY A 51 7.80 -0.35 -7.81
C GLY A 51 6.50 -0.92 -8.40
N SER A 52 5.47 -1.13 -7.58
CA SER A 52 4.19 -1.72 -8.00
C SER A 52 3.18 -0.65 -8.39
N THR A 53 3.02 -0.42 -9.70
CA THR A 53 1.98 0.48 -10.24
C THR A 53 0.58 -0.01 -9.86
N TYR A 54 0.34 -1.33 -9.87
CA TYR A 54 -0.95 -1.90 -9.46
C TYR A 54 -1.31 -1.49 -8.02
N GLN A 55 -0.38 -1.67 -7.08
CA GLN A 55 -0.63 -1.33 -5.69
C GLN A 55 -0.75 0.18 -5.51
N THR A 56 0.12 0.96 -6.14
CA THR A 56 0.11 2.43 -6.07
C THR A 56 -1.23 3.00 -6.55
N VAL A 57 -1.72 2.56 -7.72
CA VAL A 57 -3.01 3.02 -8.27
C VAL A 57 -4.17 2.59 -7.39
N ARG A 58 -4.19 1.32 -6.93
CA ARG A 58 -5.25 0.80 -6.06
C ARG A 58 -5.34 1.60 -4.77
N GLN A 59 -4.24 1.81 -4.06
CA GLN A 59 -4.25 2.49 -2.76
C GLN A 59 -4.55 3.97 -2.88
N THR A 60 -4.06 4.64 -3.93
CA THR A 60 -4.47 6.01 -4.25
C THR A 60 -5.98 6.12 -4.46
N ALA A 61 -6.60 5.16 -5.14
CA ALA A 61 -8.05 5.15 -5.32
C ALA A 61 -8.81 4.95 -4.00
N GLU A 62 -8.33 4.07 -3.11
CA GLU A 62 -8.94 3.89 -1.78
C GLU A 62 -8.80 5.14 -0.90
N LEU A 63 -7.64 5.81 -0.90
CA LEU A 63 -7.45 7.07 -0.18
C LEU A 63 -8.39 8.18 -0.68
N ARG A 64 -8.58 8.29 -2.01
CA ARG A 64 -9.55 9.22 -2.59
C ARG A 64 -10.99 8.91 -2.15
N LYS A 65 -11.37 7.62 -2.11
CA LYS A 65 -12.69 7.20 -1.61
C LYS A 65 -12.86 7.53 -0.13
N ALA A 66 -11.79 7.46 0.65
CA ALA A 66 -11.77 7.84 2.06
C ALA A 66 -11.78 9.37 2.29
N GLY A 67 -11.76 10.19 1.22
CA GLY A 67 -11.82 11.65 1.30
C GLY A 67 -10.48 12.32 1.60
N GLU A 68 -9.37 11.60 1.44
CA GLU A 68 -8.03 12.16 1.61
C GLU A 68 -7.68 13.14 0.50
N THR A 69 -6.94 14.20 0.84
CA THR A 69 -6.56 15.23 -0.14
C THR A 69 -5.44 14.74 -1.05
N GLU A 70 -5.36 15.30 -2.26
CA GLU A 70 -4.28 14.99 -3.18
C GLU A 70 -2.91 15.40 -2.62
N GLU A 71 -2.83 16.47 -1.81
CA GLU A 71 -1.60 16.84 -1.10
C GLU A 71 -1.14 15.73 -0.17
N ARG A 72 -2.05 15.13 0.61
CA ARG A 72 -1.71 14.00 1.50
C ARG A 72 -1.27 12.78 0.70
N ILE A 73 -2.01 12.41 -0.34
CA ILE A 73 -1.71 11.24 -1.19
C ILE A 73 -0.34 11.40 -1.88
N THR A 74 -0.11 12.55 -2.51
CA THR A 74 1.14 12.83 -3.23
C THR A 74 2.33 12.91 -2.28
N ALA A 75 2.14 13.51 -1.10
CA ALA A 75 3.19 13.65 -0.09
C ALA A 75 3.67 12.32 0.51
N VAL A 76 2.93 11.22 0.38
CA VAL A 76 3.37 9.89 0.88
C VAL A 76 4.74 9.51 0.32
N ALA A 77 5.04 9.90 -0.93
CA ALA A 77 6.34 9.60 -1.55
C ALA A 77 7.52 10.27 -0.85
N SER A 78 7.29 11.44 -0.25
CA SER A 78 8.30 12.30 0.41
C SER A 78 7.94 12.60 1.87
N TRP A 79 7.21 11.69 2.52
CA TRP A 79 6.45 11.97 3.75
C TRP A 79 7.26 12.57 4.92
N ARG A 80 8.58 12.34 4.98
CA ARG A 80 9.45 12.79 6.09
C ARG A 80 9.38 14.29 6.33
N ASN A 81 9.31 15.10 5.27
CA ASN A 81 9.25 16.56 5.34
C ASN A 81 7.82 17.13 5.21
N ALA A 82 6.81 16.27 5.05
CA ALA A 82 5.44 16.71 4.82
C ALA A 82 4.71 17.02 6.14
N PRO A 83 4.04 18.17 6.26
CA PRO A 83 3.33 18.54 7.50
C PRO A 83 1.99 17.83 7.66
N TYR A 84 1.59 16.99 6.69
CA TYR A 84 0.23 16.49 6.62
C TYR A 84 -0.06 15.26 7.48
N PHE A 85 0.96 14.57 7.99
CA PHE A 85 0.83 13.29 8.68
C PHE A 85 0.96 13.43 10.20
N THR A 86 0.10 12.72 10.93
CA THR A 86 0.17 12.60 12.38
C THR A 86 1.40 11.81 12.83
N ASP A 87 1.75 11.89 14.12
CA ASP A 87 2.88 11.13 14.68
C ASP A 87 2.69 9.61 14.50
N ALA A 88 1.47 9.10 14.69
CA ALA A 88 1.16 7.68 14.50
C ALA A 88 1.33 7.25 13.02
N GLU A 89 0.86 8.06 12.07
CA GLU A 89 1.05 7.81 10.64
C GLU A 89 2.54 7.85 10.26
N ARG A 90 3.31 8.79 10.82
CA ARG A 90 4.76 8.89 10.59
C ARG A 90 5.51 7.66 11.09
N VAL A 91 5.17 7.15 12.28
CA VAL A 91 5.76 5.89 12.80
C VAL A 91 5.41 4.72 11.89
N ALA A 92 4.17 4.61 11.42
CA ALA A 92 3.75 3.56 10.50
C ALA A 92 4.48 3.62 9.15
N LEU A 93 4.69 4.84 8.63
CA LEU A 93 5.45 5.07 7.40
C LEU A 93 6.95 4.75 7.57
N GLU A 94 7.56 5.10 8.72
CA GLU A 94 8.95 4.68 8.99
C GLU A 94 9.07 3.16 9.08
N LEU A 95 8.17 2.49 9.80
CA LEU A 95 8.17 1.03 9.91
C LEU A 95 8.09 0.39 8.52
N THR A 96 7.23 0.91 7.65
CA THR A 96 7.09 0.45 6.26
C THR A 96 8.41 0.57 5.50
N VAL A 97 9.09 1.70 5.62
CA VAL A 97 10.40 1.91 4.96
C VAL A 97 11.44 0.96 5.53
N ALA A 98 11.52 0.80 6.85
CA ALA A 98 12.50 -0.06 7.50
C ALA A 98 12.33 -1.53 7.12
N VAL A 99 11.09 -2.03 7.00
CA VAL A 99 10.82 -3.43 6.62
C VAL A 99 11.09 -3.69 5.14
N LEU A 100 10.81 -2.73 4.27
CA LEU A 100 10.89 -2.92 2.81
C LEU A 100 12.20 -2.45 2.18
N THR A 101 13.05 -1.77 2.95
CA THR A 101 14.38 -1.35 2.50
C THR A 101 15.39 -2.34 3.04
N PRO A 102 16.07 -3.13 2.17
CA PRO A 102 17.13 -4.03 2.61
C PRO A 102 18.21 -3.26 3.35
N ASN A 103 18.80 -3.87 4.38
CA ASN A 103 20.00 -3.33 5.01
C ASN A 103 21.10 -3.22 3.93
N PRO A 104 21.61 -2.01 3.63
CA PRO A 104 22.66 -1.85 2.63
C PRO A 104 23.96 -2.59 3.00
N SER A 105 24.11 -3.01 4.26
CA SER A 105 25.29 -3.71 4.76
C SER A 105 25.12 -5.22 4.94
N GLY A 106 23.95 -5.80 4.64
CA GLY A 106 23.64 -7.20 4.96
C GLY A 106 23.17 -7.35 6.40
#